data_AF-A0A7C2MTK4-F1
#
_entry.id   AF-A0A7C2MTK4-F1
#
_cell.length_a   1.000
_cell.length_b   1.000
_cell.length_c   1.000
_cell.angle_alpha   90.00
_cell.angle_beta   90.00
_cell.angle_gamma   90.00
#
_symmetry.space_group_name_H-M   'P 1'
#
loop_
_entity.id
_entity.type
_entity.pdbx_description
1 polymer ?
#
loop_
_entity_poly.entity_id
_entity_poly.type
_entity_poly.pdbx_seq_one_letter_code
_entity_poly.pdbx_strand_id
1 'polypeptide(L)'
;MEWEREKFKKMFPNLYREIERGKYKIDIRKLQPDPWRGYQPSPEDFIARARNEREAMEIIDYLEKIKEISAEKARELRERLAKNGIDSFGERRSPGFYFRKAEERIRKEIDNGSEQ
;
A
#
# COMPACT_ATOMS: atom_id res chain seq x y z
N MET A 1 -16.38 17.76 -17.52
CA MET A 1 -17.19 18.40 -16.48
C MET A 1 -16.80 19.87 -16.40
N GLU A 2 -17.49 20.73 -17.13
CA GLU A 2 -17.39 22.18 -16.91
C GLU A 2 -18.19 22.50 -15.65
N TRP A 3 -17.49 22.76 -14.56
CA TRP A 3 -18.13 23.33 -13.38
C TRP A 3 -18.26 24.83 -13.62
N GLU A 4 -19.49 25.37 -13.58
CA GLU A 4 -19.69 26.81 -13.48
C GLU A 4 -18.99 27.32 -12.22
N ARG A 5 -17.90 28.07 -12.39
CA ARG A 5 -17.06 28.59 -11.31
C ARG A 5 -17.87 29.34 -10.25
N GLU A 6 -18.89 30.07 -10.69
CA GLU A 6 -19.84 30.78 -9.81
C GLU A 6 -20.71 29.84 -8.98
N LYS A 7 -21.20 28.74 -9.57
CA LYS A 7 -21.98 27.71 -8.86
C LYS A 7 -21.13 27.04 -7.80
N PHE A 8 -19.87 26.69 -8.12
CA PHE A 8 -18.94 26.10 -7.16
C PHE A 8 -18.61 27.06 -6.00
N LYS A 9 -18.39 28.35 -6.30
CA LYS A 9 -18.14 29.39 -5.29
C LYS A 9 -19.32 29.57 -4.33
N LYS A 10 -20.57 29.50 -4.82
CA LYS A 10 -21.78 29.59 -3.98
C LYS A 10 -21.96 28.36 -3.09
N MET A 11 -21.75 27.16 -3.63
CA MET A 11 -21.95 25.91 -2.89
C MET A 11 -20.80 25.61 -1.92
N PHE A 12 -19.57 25.98 -2.26
CA PHE A 12 -18.36 25.66 -1.48
C PHE A 12 -17.44 26.90 -1.29
N PRO A 13 -17.89 27.96 -0.61
CA PRO A 13 -17.18 29.25 -0.54
C PRO A 13 -15.84 29.19 0.20
N ASN A 14 -15.67 28.25 1.14
CA ASN A 14 -14.41 28.05 1.86
C ASN A 14 -13.39 27.31 1.00
N LEU A 15 -13.80 26.21 0.37
CA LEU A 15 -12.95 25.42 -0.52
C LEU A 15 -12.50 26.24 -1.75
N TYR A 16 -13.41 27.02 -2.33
CA TYR A 16 -13.06 27.95 -3.40
C TYR A 16 -11.96 28.94 -2.97
N ARG A 17 -12.08 29.54 -1.78
CA ARG A 17 -11.06 30.43 -1.22
C ARG A 17 -9.72 29.72 -0.99
N GLU A 18 -9.74 28.48 -0.53
CA GLU A 18 -8.51 27.68 -0.32
C GLU A 18 -7.78 27.39 -1.64
N ILE A 19 -8.52 26.99 -2.68
CA ILE A 19 -7.98 26.72 -4.01
C ILE A 19 -7.42 28.00 -4.63
N GLU A 20 -8.16 29.11 -4.55
CA GLU A 20 -7.76 30.40 -5.13
C GLU A 20 -6.52 30.97 -4.44
N ARG A 21 -6.46 30.90 -3.11
CA ARG A 21 -5.28 31.31 -2.32
C ARG A 21 -4.06 30.42 -2.57
N GLY A 22 -4.26 29.20 -3.06
CA GLY A 22 -3.19 28.27 -3.41
C GLY A 22 -2.33 27.81 -2.23
N LYS A 23 -2.83 27.96 -0.99
CA LYS A 23 -2.08 27.66 0.25
C LYS A 23 -1.63 26.19 0.35
N TYR A 24 -2.29 25.29 -0.39
CA TYR A 24 -2.02 23.85 -0.43
C TYR A 24 -1.71 23.35 -1.84
N LYS A 25 -1.14 24.19 -2.71
CA LYS A 25 -0.71 23.76 -4.05
C LYS A 25 0.53 22.85 -3.92
N ILE A 26 0.40 21.64 -4.43
CA ILE A 26 1.52 20.70 -4.57
C ILE A 26 1.94 20.72 -6.03
N ASP A 27 3.24 20.90 -6.28
CA ASP A 27 3.80 20.73 -7.62
C ASP A 27 3.93 19.24 -7.92
N ILE A 28 3.01 18.73 -8.74
CA ILE A 28 2.98 17.32 -9.15
C ILE A 28 4.26 16.88 -9.87
N ARG A 29 5.03 17.81 -10.46
CA ARG A 29 6.30 17.50 -11.14
C ARG A 29 7.43 17.22 -10.15
N LYS A 30 7.29 17.68 -8.90
CA LYS A 30 8.23 17.43 -7.81
C LYS A 30 7.87 16.20 -6.99
N LEU A 31 6.72 15.57 -7.26
CA LEU A 31 6.38 14.32 -6.62
C LEU A 31 7.23 13.21 -7.22
N GLN A 32 7.99 12.54 -6.35
CA GLN A 32 8.62 11.27 -6.70
C GLN A 32 7.52 10.29 -7.14
N PRO A 33 7.73 9.51 -8.22
CA PRO A 33 6.78 8.49 -8.60
C PRO A 33 6.62 7.49 -7.45
N ASP A 34 5.36 7.12 -7.17
CA ASP A 34 5.05 6.14 -6.13
C ASP A 34 5.87 4.86 -6.35
N PRO A 35 6.75 4.48 -5.40
CA PRO A 35 7.60 3.29 -5.51
C PRO A 35 6.82 1.99 -5.67
N TRP A 36 5.55 1.98 -5.27
CA TRP A 36 4.67 0.80 -5.35
C TRP A 36 3.74 0.83 -6.55
N ARG A 37 3.91 1.76 -7.49
CA ARG A 37 3.06 1.84 -8.69
C ARG A 37 3.11 0.51 -9.46
N GLY A 38 1.94 -0.15 -9.54
CA GLY A 38 1.79 -1.44 -10.21
C GLY A 38 2.17 -2.66 -9.36
N TYR A 39 2.56 -2.48 -8.10
CA TYR A 39 2.79 -3.57 -7.17
C TYR A 39 1.46 -4.18 -6.71
N GLN A 40 1.29 -5.48 -6.92
CA GLN A 40 0.20 -6.27 -6.36
C GLN A 40 0.75 -7.17 -5.25
N PRO A 41 0.26 -7.03 -4.01
CA PRO A 41 0.67 -7.92 -2.92
C PRO A 41 0.34 -9.39 -3.22
N SER A 42 1.28 -10.28 -2.93
CA SER A 42 1.07 -11.72 -3.04
C SER A 42 0.30 -12.29 -1.83
N PRO A 43 -0.22 -13.53 -1.90
CA PRO A 43 -0.78 -14.23 -0.76
C PRO A 43 0.13 -14.23 0.48
N GLU A 44 1.43 -14.46 0.27
CA GLU A 44 2.45 -14.44 1.32
C GLU A 44 2.60 -13.05 1.96
N ASP A 45 2.43 -11.97 1.19
CA ASP A 45 2.46 -10.61 1.71
C ASP A 45 1.31 -10.32 2.68
N PHE A 46 0.13 -10.90 2.41
CA PHE A 46 -1.00 -10.83 3.33
C PHE A 46 -0.71 -11.62 4.60
N ILE A 47 -0.19 -12.85 4.47
CA ILE A 47 0.16 -13.70 5.61
C ILE A 47 1.22 -13.04 6.48
N ALA A 48 2.22 -12.37 5.89
CA ALA A 48 3.25 -11.65 6.64
C ALA A 48 2.73 -10.47 7.48
N ARG A 49 1.46 -10.04 7.31
CA ARG A 49 0.80 -9.06 8.18
C ARG A 49 0.14 -9.69 9.42
N ALA A 50 -0.04 -11.01 9.42
CA ALA A 50 -0.69 -11.71 10.53
C ALA A 50 0.09 -11.51 11.83
N ARG A 51 -0.63 -11.28 12.92
CA ARG A 51 -0.03 -11.10 14.24
C ARG A 51 0.32 -12.42 14.90
N ASN A 52 -0.44 -13.46 14.56
CA ASN A 52 -0.35 -14.82 15.10
C ASN A 52 -0.81 -15.85 14.03
N GLU A 53 -0.55 -17.13 14.29
CA GLU A 53 -0.81 -18.20 13.32
C GLU A 53 -2.29 -18.36 12.99
N ARG A 54 -3.17 -18.06 13.94
CA ARG A 54 -4.62 -18.09 13.72
C ARG A 54 -5.03 -17.05 12.66
N GLU A 55 -4.55 -15.82 12.77
CA GLU A 55 -4.81 -14.78 11.78
C GLU A 55 -4.21 -15.15 10.41
N ALA A 56 -3.04 -15.78 10.37
CA ALA A 56 -2.45 -16.30 9.15
C ALA A 56 -3.32 -17.40 8.48
N MET A 57 -3.88 -18.31 9.29
CA MET A 57 -4.79 -19.35 8.81
C MET A 57 -6.09 -18.73 8.24
N GLU A 58 -6.68 -17.75 8.94
CA GLU A 58 -7.88 -17.04 8.48
C GLU A 58 -7.65 -16.32 7.15
N ILE A 59 -6.45 -15.76 6.94
CA ILE A 59 -6.05 -15.15 5.67
C ILE A 59 -5.98 -16.20 4.55
N ILE A 60 -5.35 -17.36 4.80
CA ILE A 60 -5.25 -18.44 3.81
C ILE A 60 -6.66 -18.94 3.43
N ASP A 61 -7.51 -19.19 4.43
CA ASP A 61 -8.91 -19.60 4.23
C ASP A 61 -9.70 -18.60 3.38
N TYR A 62 -9.52 -17.31 3.68
CA TYR A 62 -10.20 -16.25 2.94
C TYR A 62 -9.75 -16.22 1.48
N LEU A 63 -8.44 -16.25 1.21
CA LEU A 63 -7.88 -16.22 -0.14
C LEU A 63 -8.33 -17.44 -0.97
N GLU A 64 -8.41 -18.62 -0.36
CA GLU A 64 -8.93 -19.83 -1.00
C GLU A 64 -10.43 -19.69 -1.32
N LYS A 65 -11.22 -19.18 -0.36
CA LYS A 65 -12.67 -18.99 -0.52
C LYS A 65 -13.02 -18.06 -1.68
N ILE A 66 -12.25 -16.99 -1.87
CA ILE A 66 -12.45 -16.05 -2.99
C ILE A 66 -11.74 -16.48 -4.28
N LYS A 67 -11.07 -17.64 -4.27
CA LYS A 67 -10.32 -18.22 -5.39
C LYS A 67 -9.14 -17.37 -5.89
N GLU A 68 -8.58 -16.53 -5.03
CA GLU A 68 -7.31 -15.85 -5.31
C GLU A 68 -6.14 -16.83 -5.27
N ILE A 69 -6.28 -17.92 -4.51
CA ILE A 69 -5.35 -19.07 -4.53
C ILE A 69 -6.10 -20.36 -4.78
N SER A 70 -5.41 -21.33 -5.40
CA SER A 70 -5.94 -22.69 -5.56
C SER A 70 -5.95 -23.45 -4.23
N ALA A 71 -6.76 -24.51 -4.15
CA ALA A 71 -6.79 -25.39 -2.98
C ALA A 71 -5.42 -26.06 -2.72
N GLU A 72 -4.69 -26.38 -3.79
CA GLU A 72 -3.33 -26.90 -3.68
C GLU A 72 -2.38 -25.88 -3.05
N LYS A 73 -2.44 -24.62 -3.50
CA LYS A 73 -1.64 -23.54 -2.93
C LYS A 73 -2.03 -23.24 -1.48
N ALA A 74 -3.31 -23.24 -1.16
CA ALA A 74 -3.79 -23.06 0.21
C ALA A 74 -3.22 -24.14 1.14
N ARG A 75 -3.25 -25.42 0.73
CA ARG A 75 -2.65 -26.53 1.47
C ARG A 75 -1.14 -26.36 1.68
N GLU A 76 -0.39 -25.98 0.64
CA GLU A 76 1.05 -25.69 0.76
C GLU A 76 1.33 -24.60 1.81
N LEU A 77 0.55 -23.50 1.77
CA LEU A 77 0.70 -22.39 2.72
C LEU A 77 0.38 -22.83 4.16
N ARG A 78 -0.65 -23.66 4.37
CA ARG A 78 -0.97 -24.21 5.69
C ARG A 78 0.15 -25.10 6.24
N GLU A 79 0.72 -25.97 5.40
CA GLU A 79 1.84 -26.82 5.80
C GLU A 79 3.08 -26.01 6.15
N ARG A 80 3.40 -24.97 5.36
CA ARG A 80 4.51 -24.06 5.64
C ARG A 80 4.30 -23.30 6.94
N LEU A 81 3.08 -22.81 7.19
CA LEU A 81 2.71 -22.13 8.44
C LEU A 81 2.88 -23.06 9.64
N ALA A 82 2.41 -24.31 9.56
CA ALA A 82 2.51 -25.28 10.65
C ALA A 82 3.97 -25.71 10.95
N LYS A 83 4.83 -25.78 9.93
CA LYS A 83 6.23 -26.22 10.10
C LYS A 83 7.15 -25.10 10.59
N ASN A 84 6.99 -23.90 10.03
CA ASN A 84 7.99 -22.83 10.15
C ASN A 84 7.42 -21.55 10.77
N GLY A 85 6.14 -21.50 11.11
CA GLY A 85 5.46 -20.33 11.64
C GLY A 85 5.31 -19.19 10.62
N ILE A 86 4.85 -18.05 11.12
CA ILE A 86 4.53 -16.85 10.31
C ILE A 86 5.79 -16.21 9.72
N ASP A 87 6.90 -16.25 10.45
CA ASP A 87 8.16 -15.62 10.04
C ASP A 87 8.73 -16.26 8.76
N SER A 88 8.26 -17.46 8.41
CA SER A 88 8.60 -18.10 7.16
C SER A 88 8.04 -17.40 5.92
N PHE A 89 7.04 -16.52 6.06
CA PHE A 89 6.43 -15.79 4.93
C PHE A 89 7.11 -14.46 4.60
N GLY A 90 8.24 -14.17 5.24
CA GLY A 90 9.07 -13.00 4.99
C GLY A 90 9.07 -11.99 6.15
N GLU A 91 9.61 -10.80 5.89
CA GLU A 91 9.68 -9.74 6.90
C GLU A 91 8.27 -9.35 7.38
N ARG A 92 8.08 -9.31 8.69
CA ARG A 92 6.80 -8.99 9.32
C ARG A 92 6.31 -7.60 8.88
N ARG A 93 5.16 -7.56 8.21
CA ARG A 93 4.58 -6.34 7.63
C ARG A 93 3.68 -5.63 8.62
N SER A 94 4.29 -5.01 9.63
CA SER A 94 3.57 -4.20 10.62
C SER A 94 2.87 -2.98 9.98
N PRO A 95 1.93 -2.32 10.68
CA PRO A 95 1.32 -1.09 10.21
C PRO A 95 2.37 -0.08 9.73
N GLY A 96 2.17 0.47 8.53
CA GLY A 96 3.10 1.41 7.90
C GLY A 96 4.29 0.79 7.16
N PHE A 97 4.39 -0.54 7.06
CA PHE A 97 5.51 -1.23 6.39
C PHE A 97 5.82 -0.68 4.98
N TYR A 98 4.82 -0.59 4.10
CA TYR A 98 5.02 -0.11 2.73
C TYR A 98 5.40 1.36 2.68
N PHE A 99 4.88 2.19 3.60
CA PHE A 99 5.26 3.60 3.67
C PHE A 99 6.73 3.76 4.06
N ARG A 100 7.18 3.04 5.10
CA ARG A 100 8.60 3.06 5.51
C ARG A 100 9.53 2.58 4.38
N LYS A 101 9.19 1.47 3.72
CA LYS A 101 9.97 0.96 2.59
C LYS A 101 9.97 1.92 1.39
N ALA A 102 8.88 2.63 1.13
CA ALA A 102 8.84 3.69 0.10
C ALA A 102 9.75 4.86 0.47
N GLU A 103 9.67 5.35 1.71
CA GLU A 103 10.52 6.43 2.21
C GLU A 103 12.02 6.06 2.14
N GLU A 104 12.37 4.85 2.58
CA GLU A 104 13.74 4.32 2.48
C GLU A 104 14.23 4.30 1.02
N ARG A 105 13.38 3.87 0.09
CA ARG A 105 13.73 3.80 -1.33
C ARG A 105 13.91 5.18 -1.93
N ILE A 106 12.97 6.09 -1.70
CA ILE A 106 13.05 7.48 -2.16
C ILE A 106 14.32 8.15 -1.61
N ARG A 107 14.63 7.93 -0.33
CA ARG A 107 15.84 8.48 0.29
C ARG A 107 17.11 7.97 -0.37
N LYS A 108 17.22 6.65 -0.62
CA LYS A 108 18.35 6.06 -1.34
C LYS A 108 18.50 6.60 -2.76
N GLU A 109 17.39 6.81 -3.46
CA GLU A 109 17.40 7.37 -4.82
C GLU A 109 17.87 8.84 -4.82
N ILE A 110 17.52 9.63 -3.80
CA ILE A 110 18.02 11.00 -3.61
C ILE A 110 19.52 10.98 -3.30
N ASP A 111 19.96 10.15 -2.34
CA ASP A 111 21.35 10.08 -1.90
C ASP A 111 22.27 9.62 -3.07
N ASN A 112 21.84 8.63 -3.86
CA ASN A 112 22.59 8.15 -5.02
C ASN A 112 22.56 9.12 -6.22
N GLY A 113 21.51 9.94 -6.36
CA GLY A 113 21.37 10.94 -7.42
C GLY A 113 22.17 12.21 -7.17
N SER A 114 22.64 12.45 -5.94
CA SER A 114 23.52 13.58 -5.59
C SER A 114 25.01 13.32 -5.83
N GLU A 115 25.40 12.11 -6.23
CA GLU A 115 26.78 11.73 -6.57
C GLU A 115 27.09 11.77 -8.08
N GLN A 116 26.19 12.28 -8.93
CA GLN A 116 26.37 12.45 -10.37
C GLN A 116 26.29 13.92 -10.82
#